data_AF-A0A931YL26-F1
#
_entry.id   AF-A0A931YL26-F1
#
_cell.length_a   1.000
_cell.length_b   1.000
_cell.length_c   1.000
_cell.angle_alpha   90.00
_cell.angle_beta   90.00
_cell.angle_gamma   90.00
#
_symmetry.space_group_name_H-M   'P 1'
#
loop_
_entity.id
_entity.type
_entity.pdbx_description
1 polymer ?
#
loop_
_entity_poly.entity_id
_entity_poly.type
_entity_poly.pdbx_seq_one_letter_code
_entity_poly.pdbx_strand_id
1 'polypeptide(L)'
;MSSVMKINSILIRLVFDLIVITLALTAPWFIAAPIAILGCFLIRDYFEILLVGLIIDAVQFNGSVGPVPFLFFLAGAVTFLIATKIRASILKFSI
;
A
#
# COMPACT_ATOMS: atom_id res chain seq x y z
N MET A 1 17.21 -9.17 15.44
CA MET A 1 16.59 -7.83 15.38
C MET A 1 16.25 -7.42 16.82
N SER A 2 16.88 -6.37 17.38
CA SER A 2 16.59 -5.90 18.74
C SER A 2 15.16 -5.37 18.88
N SER A 3 14.58 -5.41 20.07
CA SER A 3 13.23 -4.90 20.37
C SER A 3 13.07 -3.43 19.95
N VAL A 4 14.11 -2.61 20.17
CA VAL A 4 14.16 -1.19 19.78
C VAL A 4 14.01 -1.01 18.25
N MET A 5 14.64 -1.86 17.44
CA MET A 5 14.48 -1.80 15.97
C MET A 5 13.07 -2.13 15.50
N LYS A 6 12.34 -3.00 16.21
CA LYS A 6 10.95 -3.35 15.85
C LYS A 6 9.98 -2.18 16.10
N ILE A 7 10.16 -1.45 17.19
CA ILE A 7 9.29 -0.30 17.55
C ILE A 7 9.39 0.80 16.50
N ASN A 8 10.61 1.15 16.06
CA ASN A 8 10.81 2.17 15.03
C ASN A 8 10.16 1.78 13.69
N SER A 9 10.21 0.50 13.32
CA SER A 9 9.56 0.01 12.10
C SER A 9 8.04 0.13 12.14
N ILE A 10 7.43 -0.10 13.30
CA ILE A 10 5.98 0.02 13.49
C ILE A 10 5.54 1.48 13.41
N LEU A 11 6.30 2.38 14.05
CA LEU A 11 6.03 3.82 14.02
C LEU A 11 6.09 4.39 12.60
N ILE A 12 7.12 4.04 11.83
CA ILE A 12 7.27 4.48 10.43
C ILE A 12 6.07 4.00 9.59
N ARG A 13 5.64 2.76 9.78
CA ARG A 13 4.46 2.21 9.11
C ARG A 13 3.20 2.99 9.48
N LEU A 14 2.93 3.18 10.77
CA LEU A 14 1.75 3.90 11.25
C LEU A 14 1.67 5.32 10.67
N VAL A 15 2.79 6.05 10.64
CA VAL A 15 2.86 7.40 10.07
C VAL A 15 2.56 7.36 8.57
N PHE A 16 3.11 6.38 7.85
CA PHE A 16 2.86 6.24 6.43
C PHE A 16 1.40 5.88 6.11
N ASP A 17 0.81 4.95 6.87
CA ASP A 17 -0.61 4.59 6.73
C ASP A 17 -1.50 5.84 6.88
N LEU A 18 -1.20 6.66 7.89
CA LEU A 18 -1.94 7.90 8.17
C LEU A 18 -1.82 8.92 7.02
N ILE A 19 -0.62 9.05 6.44
CA ILE A 19 -0.39 9.90 5.26
C ILE A 19 -1.19 9.39 4.07
N VAL A 20 -1.13 8.09 3.78
CA VAL A 20 -1.80 7.51 2.60
C VAL A 20 -3.32 7.54 2.76
N ILE A 21 -3.85 7.27 3.95
CA ILE A 21 -5.29 7.38 4.24
C ILE A 21 -5.74 8.83 4.06
N THR A 22 -4.98 9.79 4.60
CA THR A 22 -5.31 11.22 4.44
C THR A 22 -5.32 11.59 2.95
N LEU A 23 -4.32 11.17 2.19
CA LEU A 23 -4.27 11.39 0.74
C LEU A 23 -5.44 10.74 0.00
N ALA A 24 -5.83 9.52 0.36
CA ALA A 24 -6.97 8.85 -0.26
C ALA A 24 -8.29 9.62 -0.01
N LEU A 25 -8.40 10.30 1.14
CA LEU A 25 -9.56 11.10 1.52
C LEU A 25 -9.56 12.51 0.91
N THR A 26 -8.40 13.14 0.73
CA THR A 26 -8.31 14.57 0.37
C THR A 26 -7.80 14.83 -1.03
N ALA A 27 -6.97 13.94 -1.59
CA ALA A 27 -6.33 14.13 -2.89
C ALA A 27 -6.96 13.21 -3.94
N PRO A 28 -6.93 13.58 -5.23
CA PRO A 28 -7.41 12.70 -6.29
C PRO A 28 -6.70 11.34 -6.30
N TRP A 29 -7.43 10.29 -6.68
CA TRP A 29 -6.96 8.90 -6.65
C TRP A 29 -5.65 8.67 -7.41
N PHE A 30 -5.42 9.42 -8.49
CA PHE A 30 -4.19 9.33 -9.29
C PHE A 30 -2.95 9.86 -8.56
N ILE A 31 -3.11 10.55 -7.43
CA ILE A 31 -2.02 10.96 -6.53
C ILE A 31 -1.90 9.97 -5.37
N ALA A 32 -3.02 9.58 -4.76
CA ALA A 32 -3.03 8.67 -3.62
C ALA A 32 -2.53 7.25 -4.00
N ALA A 33 -2.94 6.73 -5.17
CA ALA A 33 -2.61 5.38 -5.58
C ALA A 33 -1.11 5.15 -5.86
N PRO A 34 -0.39 6.02 -6.61
CA PRO A 34 1.05 5.88 -6.77
C PRO A 34 1.82 5.95 -5.46
N ILE A 35 1.40 6.80 -4.53
CA ILE A 35 2.04 6.92 -3.21
C ILE A 35 1.85 5.64 -2.40
N ALA A 36 0.63 5.08 -2.39
CA ALA A 36 0.36 3.79 -1.76
C ALA A 36 1.20 2.66 -2.36
N ILE A 37 1.38 2.64 -3.69
CA ILE A 37 2.22 1.68 -4.40
C ILE A 37 3.69 1.83 -3.99
N LEU A 38 4.21 3.06 -3.94
CA LEU A 38 5.58 3.32 -3.47
C LEU A 38 5.79 2.81 -2.04
N GLY A 39 4.79 2.97 -1.17
CA GLY A 39 4.80 2.43 0.18
C GLY A 39 5.03 0.92 0.23
N CYS A 40 4.44 0.17 -0.70
CA CYS A 40 4.59 -1.28 -0.78
C CYS A 40 6.02 -1.73 -1.13
N PHE A 41 6.81 -0.86 -1.77
CA PHE A 41 8.22 -1.13 -2.06
C PHE A 41 9.16 -0.63 -0.96
N LEU A 42 8.84 0.53 -0.36
CA LEU A 42 9.71 1.20 0.62
C LEU A 42 9.54 0.65 2.03
N ILE A 43 8.33 0.22 2.39
CA ILE A 43 8.00 -0.23 3.75
C ILE A 43 7.80 -1.73 3.73
N ARG A 44 8.71 -2.40 4.42
CA ARG A 44 8.85 -3.85 4.40
C ARG A 44 7.56 -4.59 4.78
N ASP A 45 6.75 -4.05 5.68
CA ASP A 45 5.53 -4.70 6.19
C ASP A 45 4.26 -3.88 5.93
N TYR A 46 4.22 -3.13 4.82
CA TYR A 46 3.03 -2.39 4.38
C TYR A 46 2.11 -3.32 3.57
N PHE A 47 1.02 -3.75 4.19
CA PHE A 47 0.03 -4.66 3.61
C PHE A 47 -1.30 -3.96 3.35
N GLU A 48 -1.44 -2.71 3.82
CA GLU A 48 -2.67 -1.93 3.75
C GLU A 48 -2.98 -1.37 2.35
N ILE A 49 -2.17 -1.66 1.32
CA ILE A 49 -2.41 -1.16 -0.05
C ILE A 49 -3.80 -1.54 -0.58
N LEU A 50 -4.30 -2.72 -0.22
CA LEU A 50 -5.66 -3.16 -0.57
C LEU A 50 -6.74 -2.35 0.15
N LEU A 51 -6.48 -1.98 1.41
CA LEU A 51 -7.37 -1.16 2.21
C LEU A 51 -7.43 0.28 1.68
N VAL A 52 -6.30 0.82 1.23
CA VAL A 52 -6.25 2.12 0.55
C VAL A 52 -7.02 2.10 -0.77
N GLY A 53 -6.88 1.03 -1.56
CA GLY A 53 -7.69 0.83 -2.77
C GLY A 53 -9.19 0.85 -2.50
N LEU A 54 -9.63 0.19 -1.42
CA LEU A 54 -11.02 0.20 -0.97
C LEU A 54 -11.48 1.58 -0.50
N ILE A 55 -10.64 2.34 0.22
CA ILE A 55 -10.97 3.71 0.64
C ILE A 55 -11.15 4.61 -0.58
N ILE A 56 -10.25 4.52 -1.56
CA ILE A 56 -10.35 5.29 -2.81
C ILE A 56 -11.65 4.98 -3.54
N ASP A 57 -12.01 3.70 -3.67
CA ASP A 57 -13.26 3.27 -4.30
C ASP A 57 -14.50 3.81 -3.56
N ALA A 58 -14.52 3.65 -2.23
CA ALA A 58 -15.63 4.10 -1.40
C ALA A 58 -15.81 5.63 -1.44
N VAL A 59 -14.71 6.39 -1.37
CA VAL A 59 -14.75 7.85 -1.16
C VAL A 59 -14.84 8.61 -2.49
N GLN A 60 -14.10 8.18 -3.51
CA GLN A 60 -14.00 8.93 -4.76
C GLN A 60 -14.95 8.43 -5.84
N PHE A 61 -15.36 7.16 -5.74
CA PHE A 61 -16.28 6.55 -6.70
C PHE A 61 -17.64 6.22 -6.06
N ASN A 62 -17.89 6.68 -4.83
CA ASN A 62 -19.13 6.42 -4.06
C ASN A 62 -19.49 4.92 -3.98
N GLY A 63 -18.48 4.03 -3.99
CA GLY A 63 -18.70 2.59 -4.04
C GLY A 63 -19.38 2.10 -5.34
N SER A 64 -19.50 2.96 -6.35
CA SER A 64 -19.85 2.55 -7.71
C SER A 64 -18.63 1.86 -8.31
N VAL A 65 -18.69 0.54 -8.42
CA VAL A 65 -17.63 -0.26 -9.03
C VAL A 65 -17.62 -0.01 -10.54
N GLY A 66 -17.03 1.12 -10.92
CA GLY A 66 -16.69 1.42 -12.30
C GLY A 66 -15.53 0.55 -12.78
N PRO A 67 -15.28 0.49 -14.09
CA PRO A 67 -14.13 -0.24 -14.63
C PRO A 67 -12.79 0.34 -14.15
N VAL A 68 -12.72 1.64 -13.88
CA VAL A 68 -11.47 2.31 -13.48
C VAL A 68 -11.02 1.93 -12.06
N PRO A 69 -11.85 2.02 -11.00
CA PRO A 69 -11.48 1.55 -9.66
C PRO A 69 -11.11 0.06 -9.64
N PHE A 70 -11.85 -0.77 -10.37
CA PHE A 70 -11.59 -2.20 -10.43
C PHE A 70 -10.23 -2.52 -11.06
N LEU A 71 -9.88 -1.87 -12.17
CA LEU A 71 -8.56 -2.02 -12.78
C LEU A 71 -7.43 -1.54 -11.86
N PHE A 72 -7.67 -0.49 -11.06
CA PHE A 72 -6.71 -0.03 -10.07
C PHE A 72 -6.53 -1.00 -8.92
N PHE A 73 -7.62 -1.55 -8.39
CA PHE A 73 -7.57 -2.59 -7.38
C PHE A 73 -6.79 -3.81 -7.89
N LEU A 74 -7.07 -4.23 -9.14
CA LEU A 74 -6.37 -5.33 -9.78
C LEU A 74 -4.88 -5.04 -9.97
N ALA A 75 -4.53 -3.83 -10.45
CA ALA A 75 -3.15 -3.40 -10.58
C ALA A 75 -2.42 -3.38 -9.22
N GLY A 76 -3.05 -2.83 -8.18
CA GLY A 76 -2.51 -2.82 -6.82
C GLY A 76 -2.30 -4.22 -6.25
N ALA A 77 -3.25 -5.14 -6.47
CA ALA A 77 -3.13 -6.54 -6.09
C ALA A 77 -1.96 -7.24 -6.82
N VAL A 78 -1.80 -6.99 -8.13
CA VAL A 78 -0.67 -7.52 -8.91
C VAL A 78 0.65 -6.95 -8.39
N THR A 79 0.73 -5.64 -8.14
CA THR A 79 1.93 -5.01 -7.59
C THR A 79 2.29 -5.56 -6.21
N PHE A 80 1.29 -5.77 -5.36
CA PHE A 80 1.47 -6.41 -4.06
C PHE A 80 2.02 -7.85 -4.19
N LEU A 81 1.48 -8.66 -5.10
CA LEU A 81 1.99 -10.01 -5.37
C LEU A 81 3.42 -9.99 -5.92
N ILE A 82 3.75 -9.03 -6.79
CA ILE A 82 5.11 -8.86 -7.31
C ILE A 82 6.06 -8.45 -6.18
N ALA A 83 5.69 -7.47 -5.35
CA ALA A 83 6.51 -7.01 -4.23
C ALA A 83 6.78 -8.14 -3.22
N THR A 84 5.75 -8.93 -2.89
CA THR A 84 5.90 -10.08 -1.99
C THR A 84 6.76 -11.19 -2.60
N LYS A 85 6.64 -11.47 -3.91
CA LYS A 85 7.49 -12.44 -4.62
C LYS A 85 8.94 -11.98 -4.71
N ILE A 86 9.20 -10.73 -5.08
CA ILE A 86 10.55 -10.14 -5.12
C ILE A 86 11.18 -10.23 -3.72
N ARG A 87 10.44 -9.87 -2.67
CA ARG A 87 10.90 -9.99 -1.28
C ARG A 87 11.22 -11.43 -0.90
N ALA A 88 10.37 -12.39 -1.26
CA ALA A 88 10.61 -13.81 -1.00
C ALA A 88 11.88 -14.30 -1.70
N SER A 89 12.13 -13.86 -2.93
CA SER A 89 13.37 -14.17 -3.66
C SER A 89 14.60 -13.55 -2.99
N ILE A 90 14.56 -12.26 -2.62
CA ILE A 90 15.69 -11.59 -1.95
C ILE A 90 16.05 -12.28 -0.63
N LEU A 91 15.06 -12.67 0.17
CA LEU A 91 15.30 -13.39 1.43
C LEU A 91 15.90 -14.79 1.21
N LYS A 92 15.59 -15.43 0.08
CA LYS A 92 16.15 -16.73 -0.28
C LYS A 92 17.63 -16.67 -0.70
N PHE A 93 18.09 -15.51 -1.19
CA PHE A 93 19.49 -15.26 -1.55
C PHE A 93 20.33 -14.65 -0.42
N SER A 94 19.71 -14.31 0.72
CA SER A 94 20.38 -13.70 1.87
C SER A 94 20.71 -14.71 3.00
N ILE A 95 20.57 -16.02 2.71
CA ILE A 95 20.95 -17.16 3.56
C ILE A 95 22.06 -17.91 2.82
#